data_AF-A0A0T6LW83-F1
#
_entry.id   AF-A0A0T6LW83-F1
#
_cell.length_a   1.000
_cell.length_b   1.000
_cell.length_c   1.000
_cell.angle_alpha   90.00
_cell.angle_beta   90.00
_cell.angle_gamma   90.00
#
_symmetry.space_group_name_H-M   'P 1'
#
loop_
_entity.id
_entity.type
_entity.pdbx_description
1 polymer ?
#
loop_
_entity_poly.entity_id
_entity_poly.type
_entity_poly.pdbx_seq_one_letter_code
_entity_poly.pdbx_strand_id
1 'polypeptide(L)'
;MDWLNRSYPDPDGGPDLRLRNGRLHGPGGDRVTLDQLLSVRQGGRPAQLVVLEREAGPVREHLVELYTFRAEEPVLTAAHTAEARPGADYRWRIVNGAVLREQRPTGDGRGPDDRADGAASRTTGFVPLVDGTFAERRAVPGS
;
A
#
# COMPACT_ATOMS: atom_id res chain seq x y z
N MET A 1 14.75 -3.38 -13.57
CA MET A 1 14.61 -3.42 -12.10
C MET A 1 13.98 -4.74 -11.69
N ASP A 2 14.53 -5.42 -10.68
CA ASP A 2 13.89 -6.62 -10.11
C ASP A 2 13.19 -6.26 -8.79
N TRP A 3 11.92 -5.90 -8.88
CA TRP A 3 11.09 -5.59 -7.70
C TRP A 3 10.77 -6.84 -6.86
N LEU A 4 10.88 -8.03 -7.43
CA LEU A 4 10.62 -9.28 -6.72
C LEU A 4 11.83 -9.70 -5.86
N ASN A 5 13.04 -9.27 -6.21
CA ASN A 5 14.27 -9.63 -5.49
C ASN A 5 15.02 -8.38 -5.02
N ARG A 6 14.48 -7.71 -4.01
CA ARG A 6 14.93 -6.39 -3.55
C ARG A 6 14.76 -6.21 -2.04
N SER A 7 15.59 -5.36 -1.44
CA SER A 7 15.37 -4.79 -0.10
C SER A 7 14.50 -3.51 -0.17
N TYR A 8 13.52 -3.45 0.72
CA TYR A 8 12.63 -2.33 0.94
C TYR A 8 12.82 -1.81 2.37
N PRO A 9 12.85 -0.50 2.61
CA PRO A 9 12.87 0.00 3.99
C PRO A 9 11.55 -0.31 4.68
N ASP A 10 11.59 -0.59 5.97
CA ASP A 10 10.37 -0.73 6.75
C ASP A 10 9.83 0.67 7.11
N PRO A 11 8.62 1.07 6.66
CA PRO A 11 8.08 2.39 6.97
C PRO A 11 7.87 2.63 8.46
N ASP A 12 7.78 1.57 9.28
CA ASP A 12 7.62 1.65 10.73
C ASP A 12 8.97 1.74 11.47
N GLY A 13 10.09 1.85 10.73
CA GLY A 13 11.44 1.98 11.28
C GLY A 13 12.10 0.65 11.68
N GLY A 14 11.52 -0.48 11.28
CA GLY A 14 12.09 -1.81 11.42
C GLY A 14 13.29 -2.08 10.49
N PRO A 15 13.83 -3.32 10.51
CA PRO A 15 14.89 -3.72 9.60
C PRO A 15 14.39 -3.80 8.15
N ASP A 16 15.30 -3.62 7.19
CA ASP A 16 14.99 -3.74 5.76
C ASP A 16 14.30 -5.08 5.41
N LEU A 17 13.21 -4.98 4.68
CA LEU A 17 12.40 -6.08 4.18
C LEU A 17 13.01 -6.61 2.88
N ARG A 18 13.79 -7.69 3.00
CA ARG A 18 14.47 -8.30 1.85
C ARG A 18 13.61 -9.36 1.18
N LEU A 19 12.91 -8.99 0.11
CA LEU A 19 12.14 -9.92 -0.70
C LEU A 19 13.05 -10.83 -1.53
N ARG A 20 12.62 -12.09 -1.66
CA ARG A 20 13.11 -13.07 -2.62
C ARG A 20 11.90 -13.65 -3.35
N ASN A 21 11.88 -13.53 -4.67
CA ASN A 21 10.75 -13.92 -5.51
C ASN A 21 9.41 -13.32 -5.05
N GLY A 22 9.44 -12.06 -4.65
CA GLY A 22 8.28 -11.29 -4.19
C GLY A 22 7.84 -11.61 -2.77
N ARG A 23 8.64 -12.35 -1.98
CA ARG A 23 8.25 -12.79 -0.64
C ARG A 23 9.40 -12.69 0.37
N LEU A 24 9.04 -12.38 1.60
CA LEU A 24 9.89 -12.48 2.78
C LEU A 24 9.12 -13.26 3.84
N HIS A 25 9.81 -14.21 4.49
CA HIS A 25 9.29 -14.94 5.64
C HIS A 25 10.07 -14.49 6.87
N GLY A 26 9.37 -13.90 7.82
CA GLY A 26 9.90 -13.49 9.11
C GLY A 26 9.79 -14.61 10.15
N PRO A 27 10.45 -14.44 11.31
CA PRO A 27 10.24 -15.31 12.46
C PRO A 27 8.77 -15.26 12.94
N GLY A 28 8.29 -16.32 13.57
CA GLY A 28 6.94 -16.33 14.16
C GLY A 28 5.77 -16.49 13.17
N GLY A 29 6.05 -16.67 11.88
CA GLY A 29 5.04 -16.83 10.84
C GLY A 29 4.71 -15.54 10.09
N ASP A 30 5.37 -14.44 10.44
CA ASP A 30 5.24 -13.17 9.73
C ASP A 30 5.61 -13.33 8.26
N ARG A 31 4.84 -12.69 7.38
CA ARG A 31 5.04 -12.77 5.94
C ARG A 31 4.88 -11.42 5.31
N VAL A 32 5.81 -11.06 4.43
CA VAL A 32 5.66 -9.90 3.54
C VAL A 32 5.65 -10.39 2.10
N THR A 33 4.66 -9.97 1.31
CA THR A 33 4.58 -10.29 -0.12
C THR A 33 4.39 -9.05 -0.96
N LEU A 34 4.98 -9.02 -2.17
CA LEU A 34 4.64 -8.02 -3.17
C LEU A 34 3.20 -8.29 -3.65
N ASP A 35 2.28 -7.40 -3.29
CA ASP A 35 0.86 -7.47 -3.68
C ASP A 35 0.65 -6.81 -5.04
N GLN A 36 1.00 -5.52 -5.16
CA GLN A 36 0.77 -4.74 -6.37
C GLN A 36 2.03 -3.96 -6.77
N LEU A 37 2.23 -3.87 -8.09
CA LEU A 37 3.27 -3.07 -8.72
C LEU A 37 2.61 -2.24 -9.83
N LEU A 38 2.48 -0.92 -9.61
CA LEU A 38 1.72 -0.05 -10.50
C LEU A 38 2.60 1.01 -11.13
N SER A 39 2.61 1.06 -12.47
CA SER A 39 3.30 2.10 -13.23
C SER A 39 2.46 3.38 -13.22
N VAL A 40 3.05 4.48 -12.76
CA VAL A 40 2.31 5.71 -12.43
C VAL A 40 3.07 6.96 -12.87
N ARG A 41 2.47 8.14 -12.68
CA ARG A 41 3.12 9.43 -12.92
C ARG A 41 3.06 10.32 -11.68
N GLN A 42 4.20 10.90 -11.30
CA GLN A 42 4.31 11.90 -10.24
C GLN A 42 4.83 13.21 -10.84
N GLY A 43 4.04 14.29 -10.77
CA GLY A 43 4.40 15.56 -11.41
C GLY A 43 4.69 15.43 -12.91
N GLY A 44 3.98 14.52 -13.61
CA GLY A 44 4.18 14.22 -15.04
C GLY A 44 5.33 13.26 -15.37
N ARG A 45 6.21 12.95 -14.41
CA ARG A 45 7.36 12.04 -14.59
C ARG A 45 6.99 10.58 -14.30
N PRO A 46 7.62 9.59 -14.95
CA PRO A 46 7.45 8.18 -14.61
C PRO A 46 7.78 7.92 -13.14
N ALA A 47 6.96 7.10 -12.49
CA ALA A 47 7.15 6.63 -11.13
C ALA A 47 6.54 5.22 -10.98
N GLN A 48 6.88 4.54 -9.90
CA GLN A 48 6.39 3.20 -9.57
C GLN A 48 5.80 3.22 -8.17
N LEU A 49 4.54 2.78 -8.04
CA LEU A 49 3.97 2.46 -6.73
C LEU A 49 4.17 0.98 -6.46
N VAL A 50 4.82 0.67 -5.35
CA VAL A 50 5.01 -0.68 -4.82
C VAL A 50 4.10 -0.82 -3.61
N VAL A 51 3.33 -1.90 -3.57
CA VAL A 51 2.49 -2.25 -2.44
C VAL A 51 2.93 -3.62 -1.96
N LEU A 52 3.41 -3.69 -0.72
CA LEU A 52 3.67 -4.92 -0.02
C LEU A 52 2.53 -5.21 0.95
N GLU A 53 2.09 -6.46 1.03
CA GLU A 53 1.20 -6.91 2.09
C GLU A 53 2.04 -7.56 3.19
N ARG A 54 1.96 -7.04 4.41
CA ARG A 54 2.52 -7.65 5.62
C ARG A 54 1.39 -8.35 6.37
N GLU A 55 1.59 -9.61 6.68
CA GLU A 55 0.76 -10.40 7.59
C GLU A 55 1.60 -10.71 8.84
N ALA A 56 1.16 -10.22 10.00
CA ALA A 56 1.79 -10.47 11.29
C ALA A 56 0.72 -10.97 12.28
N GLY A 57 0.57 -12.28 12.37
CA GLY A 57 -0.52 -12.91 13.11
C GLY A 57 -1.90 -12.48 12.57
N PRO A 58 -2.79 -11.88 13.39
CA PRO A 58 -4.11 -11.43 12.95
C PRO A 58 -4.07 -10.07 12.22
N VAL A 59 -2.93 -9.37 12.26
CA VAL A 59 -2.79 -8.03 11.69
C VAL A 59 -2.36 -8.14 10.22
N ARG A 60 -3.02 -7.37 9.36
CA ARG A 60 -2.62 -7.19 7.97
C ARG A 60 -2.40 -5.71 7.68
N GLU A 61 -1.35 -5.42 6.94
CA GLU A 61 -0.95 -4.06 6.59
C GLU A 61 -0.50 -3.99 5.13
N HIS A 62 -0.74 -2.84 4.52
CA HIS A 62 -0.17 -2.48 3.23
C HIS A 62 0.97 -1.50 3.44
N LEU A 63 2.18 -1.91 3.10
CA LEU A 63 3.34 -1.03 3.04
C LEU A 63 3.40 -0.44 1.63
N VAL A 64 3.21 0.86 1.54
CA VAL A 64 3.05 1.59 0.28
C VAL A 64 4.27 2.44 0.06
N GLU A 65 4.96 2.21 -1.05
CA GLU A 65 6.15 2.94 -1.41
C GLU A 65 6.06 3.51 -2.82
N LEU A 66 6.36 4.81 -2.95
CA LEU A 66 6.42 5.50 -4.23
C LEU A 66 7.88 5.76 -4.61
N TYR A 67 8.28 5.22 -5.75
CA TYR A 67 9.59 5.40 -6.34
C TYR A 67 9.52 6.32 -7.55
N THR A 68 10.38 7.34 -7.58
CA THR A 68 10.72 8.04 -8.81
C THR A 68 11.97 7.44 -9.42
N PHE A 69 12.31 7.84 -10.64
CA PHE A 69 13.50 7.34 -11.33
C PHE A 69 14.51 8.46 -11.56
N ARG A 70 15.76 8.21 -11.18
CA ARG A 70 16.90 9.04 -11.57
C ARG A 70 17.71 8.25 -12.60
N ALA A 71 17.60 8.65 -13.86
CA ALA A 71 17.93 7.79 -15.00
C ALA A 71 17.14 6.47 -14.92
N GLU A 72 17.78 5.40 -14.48
CA GLU A 72 17.15 4.08 -14.32
C GLU A 72 17.14 3.58 -12.87
N GLU A 73 17.71 4.36 -11.95
CA GLU A 73 17.80 3.99 -10.54
C GLU A 73 16.52 4.42 -9.79
N PRO A 74 15.91 3.54 -8.99
CA PRO A 74 14.67 3.85 -8.29
C PRO A 74 14.99 4.59 -6.99
N VAL A 75 14.46 5.79 -6.83
CA VAL A 75 14.64 6.61 -5.65
C VAL A 75 13.33 6.63 -4.87
N LEU A 76 13.36 6.09 -3.65
CA LEU A 76 12.21 6.15 -2.75
C LEU A 76 11.88 7.61 -2.47
N THR A 77 10.64 7.97 -2.73
CA THR A 77 10.16 9.36 -2.63
C THR A 77 9.13 9.51 -1.53
N ALA A 78 8.32 8.48 -1.27
CA ALA A 78 7.42 8.44 -0.13
C ALA A 78 7.14 7.01 0.32
N ALA A 79 6.94 6.80 1.63
CA ALA A 79 6.53 5.53 2.22
C ALA A 79 5.42 5.72 3.26
N HIS A 80 4.55 4.72 3.41
CA HIS A 80 3.48 4.73 4.40
C HIS A 80 2.95 3.32 4.70
N THR A 81 2.59 3.06 5.96
CA THR A 81 1.92 1.84 6.42
C THR A 81 0.43 2.10 6.56
N ALA A 82 -0.39 1.33 5.83
CA ALA A 82 -1.84 1.44 5.89
C ALA A 82 -2.47 0.11 6.35
N GLU A 83 -3.24 0.13 7.44
CA GLU A 83 -3.93 -1.05 7.95
C GLU A 83 -4.85 -1.70 6.91
N ALA A 84 -4.81 -3.02 6.77
CA ALA A 84 -5.72 -3.81 5.95
C ALA A 84 -6.73 -4.54 6.84
N ARG A 85 -8.00 -4.16 6.70
CA ARG A 85 -9.09 -4.73 7.48
C ARG A 85 -9.37 -6.17 7.02
N PRO A 86 -9.60 -7.09 7.96
CA PRO A 86 -10.14 -8.40 7.64
C PRO A 86 -11.46 -8.28 6.87
N GLY A 87 -11.68 -9.14 5.87
CA GLY A 87 -12.91 -9.14 5.07
C GLY A 87 -13.08 -7.95 4.13
N ALA A 88 -11.97 -7.33 3.70
CA ALA A 88 -11.98 -6.28 2.69
C ALA A 88 -10.93 -6.54 1.61
N ASP A 89 -11.34 -6.32 0.37
CA ASP A 89 -10.45 -6.25 -0.78
C ASP A 89 -9.95 -4.82 -0.96
N TYR A 90 -8.71 -4.69 -1.41
CA TYR A 90 -8.05 -3.42 -1.57
C TYR A 90 -7.47 -3.27 -2.97
N ARG A 91 -7.73 -2.12 -3.59
CA ARG A 91 -7.19 -1.77 -4.89
C ARG A 91 -6.47 -0.44 -4.83
N TRP A 92 -5.22 -0.41 -5.27
CA TRP A 92 -4.45 0.82 -5.40
C TRP A 92 -4.48 1.34 -6.84
N ARG A 93 -4.42 2.67 -6.98
CA ARG A 93 -4.34 3.37 -8.28
C ARG A 93 -3.74 4.75 -8.09
N ILE A 94 -3.30 5.38 -9.17
CA ILE A 94 -3.00 6.81 -9.17
C ILE A 94 -3.98 7.54 -10.08
N VAL A 95 -4.60 8.58 -9.55
CA VAL A 95 -5.53 9.46 -10.27
C VAL A 95 -5.09 10.90 -10.05
N ASN A 96 -4.81 11.62 -11.14
CA ASN A 96 -4.37 13.03 -11.11
C ASN A 96 -3.18 13.27 -10.16
N GLY A 97 -2.25 12.32 -10.08
CA GLY A 97 -1.06 12.41 -9.21
C GLY A 97 -1.28 12.05 -7.74
N ALA A 98 -2.52 11.76 -7.33
CA ALA A 98 -2.82 11.23 -6.00
C ALA A 98 -2.85 9.69 -6.03
N VAL A 99 -2.22 9.05 -5.06
CA VAL A 99 -2.39 7.61 -4.82
C VAL A 99 -3.75 7.41 -4.16
N LEU A 100 -4.59 6.56 -4.70
CA LEU A 100 -5.88 6.21 -4.12
C LEU A 100 -5.89 4.74 -3.73
N ARG A 101 -6.37 4.47 -2.52
CA ARG A 101 -6.74 3.14 -2.04
C ARG A 101 -8.24 3.05 -2.04
N GLU A 102 -8.78 2.11 -2.81
CA GLU A 102 -10.17 1.72 -2.73
C GLU A 102 -10.28 0.47 -1.86
N GLN A 103 -11.05 0.57 -0.79
CA GLN A 103 -11.46 -0.55 0.05
C GLN A 103 -12.86 -0.98 -0.35
N ARG A 104 -13.02 -2.27 -0.67
CA ARG A 104 -14.32 -2.89 -0.92
C ARG A 104 -14.54 -4.01 0.09
N PRO A 105 -15.63 -4.00 0.86
CA PRO A 105 -15.95 -5.14 1.71
C PRO A 105 -16.21 -6.37 0.84
N THR A 106 -15.64 -7.51 1.21
CA THR A 106 -16.02 -8.80 0.66
C THR A 106 -17.34 -9.18 1.32
N GLY A 107 -18.42 -9.22 0.54
CA GLY A 107 -19.83 -9.14 0.99
C GLY A 107 -20.39 -10.22 1.93
N ASP A 108 -19.58 -10.92 2.72
CA ASP A 108 -20.03 -11.91 3.70
C ASP A 108 -20.33 -11.26 5.06
N GLY A 109 -21.22 -10.26 5.05
CA GLY A 109 -21.75 -9.61 6.26
C GLY A 109 -22.68 -10.55 7.05
N ARG A 110 -22.13 -11.59 7.69
CA ARG A 110 -22.89 -12.48 8.56
C ARG A 110 -22.22 -12.70 9.91
N GLY A 111 -21.86 -11.61 10.57
CA GLY A 111 -21.61 -11.57 12.02
C GLY A 111 -22.86 -11.07 12.76
N PRO A 112 -23.28 -11.69 13.87
CA PRO A 112 -24.49 -11.31 14.62
C PRO A 112 -24.40 -9.96 15.36
N ASP A 113 -23.26 -9.26 15.34
CA ASP A 113 -23.03 -8.00 16.05
C ASP A 113 -22.93 -6.75 15.16
N ASP A 114 -23.25 -6.84 13.87
CA ASP A 114 -23.21 -5.69 12.95
C ASP A 114 -24.44 -4.76 13.11
N ARG A 115 -24.45 -4.01 14.22
CA ARG A 115 -25.34 -2.87 14.40
C ARG A 115 -24.72 -1.65 13.71
N ALA A 116 -25.15 -1.44 12.47
CA ALA A 116 -25.17 -0.14 11.77
C ALA A 116 -23.83 0.58 11.57
N ASP A 117 -22.96 0.01 10.75
CA ASP A 117 -22.11 0.80 9.85
C ASP A 117 -22.08 0.08 8.50
N GLY A 118 -23.03 0.40 7.63
CA GLY A 118 -23.07 -0.14 6.27
C GLY A 118 -21.70 -0.01 5.63
N ALA A 119 -21.06 -1.15 5.37
CA ALA A 119 -19.71 -1.22 4.83
C ALA A 119 -19.74 -0.74 3.37
N ALA A 120 -19.85 0.57 3.18
CA ALA A 120 -19.74 1.19 1.88
C ALA A 120 -18.27 1.16 1.46
N SER A 121 -18.03 1.00 0.16
CA SER A 121 -16.68 1.16 -0.39
C SER A 121 -16.09 2.50 0.06
N ARG A 122 -14.86 2.47 0.58
CA ARG A 122 -14.15 3.68 1.02
C ARG A 122 -13.01 3.95 0.07
N THR A 123 -12.84 5.21 -0.32
CA THR A 123 -11.65 5.64 -1.06
C THR A 123 -10.85 6.60 -0.19
N THR A 124 -9.59 6.27 0.03
CA THR A 124 -8.62 7.12 0.72
C THR A 124 -7.57 7.57 -0.29
N GLY A 125 -7.31 8.86 -0.34
CA GLY A 125 -6.22 9.45 -1.11
C GLY A 125 -4.97 9.63 -0.26
N PHE A 126 -3.82 9.43 -0.87
CA PHE A 126 -2.49 9.56 -0.30
C PHE A 126 -1.71 10.50 -1.21
N VAL A 127 -1.25 11.61 -0.66
CA VAL A 127 -0.46 12.61 -1.37
C VAL A 127 0.97 12.54 -0.85
N PRO A 128 1.97 12.25 -1.70
CA PRO A 128 3.36 12.22 -1.25
C PRO A 128 3.78 13.63 -0.82
N LEU A 129 4.40 13.72 0.35
CA LEU A 129 4.93 14.94 0.94
C LEU A 129 6.43 15.04 0.70
N VAL A 130 6.98 16.25 0.91
CA VAL A 130 8.41 16.54 0.72
C VAL A 130 9.31 15.89 1.77
N ASP A 131 8.73 15.43 2.88
CA ASP A 131 9.43 14.78 4.00
C ASP A 131 9.58 13.26 3.82
N GLY A 132 9.13 12.70 2.70
CA GLY A 132 9.20 11.27 2.43
C GLY A 132 8.00 10.47 2.96
N THR A 133 6.94 11.13 3.41
CA THR A 133 5.72 10.47 3.89
C THR A 133 4.54 10.69 2.93
N PHE A 134 3.40 10.06 3.23
CA PHE A 134 2.12 10.36 2.59
C PHE A 134 1.19 11.09 3.56
N ALA A 135 0.53 12.15 3.06
CA ALA A 135 -0.65 12.70 3.72
C ALA A 135 -1.90 11.93 3.30
N GLU A 136 -2.62 11.37 4.28
CA GLU A 136 -3.94 10.79 4.06
C GLU A 136 -5.02 11.87 3.91
N ARG A 137 -5.89 11.67 2.93
CA ARG A 137 -7.06 12.51 2.69
C ARG A 137 -8.22 11.61 2.35
N ARG A 138 -9.36 11.81 3.00
CA ARG A 138 -10.60 11.16 2.56
C ARG A 138 -10.90 11.62 1.14
N ALA A 139 -10.93 10.70 0.19
CA ALA A 139 -11.30 11.05 -1.17
C ALA A 139 -12.81 11.31 -1.21
N VAL A 140 -13.20 12.50 -1.64
CA VAL A 140 -14.61 12.80 -1.87
C VAL A 140 -15.01 12.08 -3.17
N PRO A 141 -16.04 11.23 -3.17
CA PRO A 141 -16.50 10.60 -4.40
C PRO A 141 -17.11 11.67 -5.32
N GLY A 142 -16.54 11.84 -6.50
CA GLY A 142 -17.05 12.72 -7.56
C GLY A 142 -16.58 14.17 -7.44
N SER A 143 -15.65 14.56 -8.29
CA SER A 143 -15.49 15.95 -8.77
C SER A 143 -15.07 15.88 -10.23
#